data_AF-A0A9C9GEJ5-F1
#
_entry.id   AF-A0A9C9GEJ5-F1
#
_cell.length_a   1.000
_cell.length_b   1.000
_cell.length_c   1.000
_cell.angle_alpha   90.00
_cell.angle_beta   90.00
_cell.angle_gamma   90.00
#
_symmetry.space_group_name_H-M   'P 1'
#
loop_
_entity.id
_entity.type
_entity.pdbx_description
1 polymer ?
#
loop_
_entity_poly.entity_id
_entity_poly.type
_entity_poly.pdbx_seq_one_letter_code
_entity_poly.pdbx_strand_id
1 'polypeptide(L)' 'MRLFTAIALSETQKKEVVILQNRLKSYLNGVRWVRPEALHLTLKFLGET' A
#
# COMPACT_ATOMS: atom_id res chain seq x y z
N MET A 1 -13.90 9.19 12.67
CA MET A 1 -13.24 9.05 11.33
C MET A 1 -11.75 8.86 11.55
N ARG A 2 -11.08 7.84 10.97
CA ARG A 2 -9.63 7.62 11.19
C ARG A 2 -8.76 8.42 10.20
N LEU A 3 -7.95 9.34 10.70
CA LEU A 3 -7.11 10.25 9.90
C LEU A 3 -5.62 9.92 9.98
N PHE A 4 -4.87 10.26 8.92
CA PHE A 4 -3.42 10.16 8.85
C PHE A 4 -2.84 11.09 7.76
N THR A 5 -1.53 11.34 7.82
CA THR A 5 -0.76 12.00 6.76
C THR A 5 0.14 10.99 6.05
N ALA A 6 0.36 11.18 4.75
CA ALA A 6 1.13 10.24 3.94
C ALA A 6 1.83 10.92 2.75
N ILE A 7 2.85 10.23 2.23
CA ILE A 7 3.51 10.54 0.96
C ILE A 7 3.05 9.51 -0.08
N ALA A 8 2.56 10.00 -1.22
CA ALA A 8 2.22 9.14 -2.35
C ALA A 8 3.50 8.60 -3.00
N LEU A 9 3.48 7.31 -3.37
CA LEU A 9 4.55 6.70 -4.14
C LEU A 9 4.51 7.22 -5.59
N SER A 10 5.67 7.34 -6.22
CA SER A 10 5.75 7.62 -7.65
C SER A 10 5.20 6.44 -8.46
N GLU A 11 4.83 6.69 -9.72
CA GLU A 11 4.30 5.63 -10.59
C GLU A 11 5.31 4.49 -10.82
N THR A 12 6.60 4.80 -10.89
CA THR A 12 7.67 3.79 -10.98
C THR A 12 7.71 2.91 -9.74
N GLN A 13 7.66 3.52 -8.54
CA GLN A 13 7.68 2.79 -7.28
C GLN A 13 6.43 1.91 -7.11
N LYS A 14 5.24 2.41 -7.50
CA LYS A 14 4.01 1.61 -7.48
C LYS A 14 4.14 0.39 -8.38
N LYS A 15 4.69 0.53 -9.60
CA LYS A 15 4.89 -0.60 -10.53
C LYS A 15 5.80 -1.67 -9.94
N GLU A 16 6.91 -1.28 -9.32
CA GLU A 16 7.84 -2.22 -8.67
C GLU A 16 7.16 -3.00 -7.54
N VAL A 17 6.40 -2.32 -6.68
CA VAL A 17 5.63 -2.97 -5.61
C VAL A 17 4.60 -3.94 -6.18
N VAL A 18 3.89 -3.55 -7.25
CA VAL A 18 2.87 -4.42 -7.88
C VAL A 18 3.49 -5.68 -8.48
N ILE A 19 4.65 -5.57 -9.13
CA ILE A 19 5.39 -6.73 -9.64
C ILE A 19 5.71 -7.70 -8.51
N LEU A 20 6.22 -7.19 -7.38
CA LEU A 20 6.53 -8.00 -6.21
C LEU A 20 5.27 -8.64 -5.61
N GLN A 21 4.19 -7.87 -5.41
CA GLN A 21 2.91 -8.39 -4.91
C GLN A 21 2.37 -9.51 -5.79
N ASN A 22 2.42 -9.35 -7.13
CA ASN A 22 1.93 -10.38 -8.05
C ASN A 22 2.76 -11.65 -8.00
N ARG A 23 4.08 -11.55 -7.85
CA ARG A 23 4.93 -12.71 -7.58
C ARG A 23 4.53 -13.38 -6.27
N LEU A 24 4.32 -12.62 -5.20
CA LEU A 24 4.01 -13.19 -3.88
C LEU A 24 2.60 -13.80 -3.79
N LYS A 25 1.63 -13.30 -4.56
CA LYS A 25 0.26 -13.86 -4.63
C LYS A 25 0.23 -15.34 -5.01
N SER A 26 1.19 -15.82 -5.80
CA SER A 26 1.25 -17.24 -6.16
C SER A 26 1.82 -18.13 -5.06
N TYR A 27 2.47 -17.56 -4.05
CA TYR A 27 3.11 -18.30 -2.96
C TYR A 27 2.36 -18.15 -1.63
N LEU A 28 1.57 -17.09 -1.46
CA LEU A 28 0.90 -16.75 -0.21
C LEU A 28 -0.61 -16.82 -0.35
N ASN A 29 -1.22 -17.71 0.42
CA ASN A 29 -2.67 -17.86 0.52
C ASN A 29 -3.23 -17.02 1.68
N GLY A 30 -4.47 -16.55 1.57
CA GLY A 30 -5.17 -15.82 2.63
C GLY A 30 -4.73 -14.36 2.84
N VAL A 31 -3.83 -13.82 2.00
CA VAL A 31 -3.36 -12.43 2.11
C VAL A 31 -4.31 -11.46 1.42
N ARG A 32 -4.72 -10.40 2.13
CA ARG A 32 -5.44 -9.25 1.54
C ARG A 32 -4.44 -8.20 1.07
N TRP A 33 -4.29 -8.06 -0.24
CA TRP A 33 -3.37 -7.11 -0.85
C TRP A 33 -3.96 -5.71 -0.94
N VAL A 34 -3.15 -4.69 -0.62
CA VAL A 34 -3.50 -3.28 -0.82
C VAL A 34 -3.52 -2.98 -2.32
N ARG A 35 -4.54 -2.25 -2.79
CA ARG A 35 -4.66 -1.87 -4.21
C ARG A 35 -3.60 -0.83 -4.59
N PRO A 36 -3.12 -0.81 -5.85
CA PRO A 36 -2.07 0.10 -6.30
C PRO A 36 -2.38 1.58 -6.03
N GLU A 37 -3.65 1.97 -6.18
CA GLU A 37 -4.12 3.37 -6.02
C GLU A 37 -4.08 3.81 -4.55
N ALA A 38 -4.12 2.86 -3.62
CA ALA A 38 -4.06 3.10 -2.18
C ALA A 38 -2.65 2.96 -1.60
N LEU A 39 -1.63 2.65 -2.42
CA LEU A 39 -0.24 2.54 -1.96
C LEU A 39 0.32 3.92 -1.62
N HIS A 40 0.80 4.04 -0.39
CA HIS A 40 1.44 5.25 0.13
C HIS A 40 2.37 4.90 1.30
N LEU A 41 3.24 5.84 1.65
CA LEU A 41 4.02 5.76 2.89
C LEU A 41 3.34 6.63 3.94
N THR A 42 2.74 6.02 4.97
CA THR A 42 2.15 6.76 6.08
C THR A 42 3.26 7.41 6.92
N LEU A 43 3.12 8.71 7.20
CA LEU A 43 4.06 9.45 8.05
C LEU A 43 3.58 9.48 9.50
N LYS A 44 2.30 9.80 9.73
CA LYS A 44 1.73 9.91 11.08
C LYS A 44 0.24 9.58 11.07
N PHE A 45 -0.18 8.72 12.00
CA PHE A 45 -1.59 8.53 12.32
C PHE A 45 -2.09 9.65 13.25
N LEU A 46 -3.26 10.19 12.95
CA LEU A 46 -3.92 11.23 13.76
C LEU A 46 -5.05 10.66 14.63
N GLY A 47 -5.42 9.40 14.45
CA GLY A 47 -6.43 8.71 15.27
C GLY A 47 -7.85 8.93 14.75
N GLU A 48 -8.84 8.65 15.61
CA GLU A 48 -10.23 8.99 15.35
C GLU A 48 -10.51 10.43 15.78
N THR A 49 -11.02 11.23 14.85
CA THR A 49 -11.69 12.50 15.11
C THR A 49 -13.19 12.36 14.97
#